data_AF-D7DR63-F1
#
_entry.id   AF-D7DR63-F1
#
_cell.length_a   1.000
_cell.length_b   1.000
_cell.length_c   1.000
_cell.angle_alpha   90.00
_cell.angle_beta   90.00
_cell.angle_gamma   90.00
#
_symmetry.space_group_name_H-M   'P 1'
#
loop_
_entity.id
_entity.type
_entity.pdbx_description
1 polymer ?
#
loop_
_entity_poly.entity_id
_entity_poly.type
_entity_poly.pdbx_seq_one_letter_code
_entity_poly.pdbx_strand_id
1 'polypeptide(L)' 'MEQHKHCINCGISIPPEEDFCSTKCKEEFAKRRKKMLRSQLLMFGAFVIVFGALILSKYMN' A
#
# COMPACT_ATOMS: atom_id res chain seq x y z
N MET A 1 21.53 22.76 9.30
CA MET A 1 20.45 22.67 8.29
C MET A 1 19.29 22.00 9.00
N GLU A 2 18.22 22.74 9.28
CA GLU A 2 17.06 22.18 9.97
C GLU A 2 16.48 21.03 9.13
N GLN A 3 16.36 19.85 9.73
CA GLN A 3 15.82 18.69 9.05
C GLN A 3 14.29 18.84 8.99
N HIS A 4 13.79 19.53 7.98
CA HIS A 4 12.36 19.56 7.70
C HIS A 4 11.98 18.34 6.86
N LYS A 5 10.91 17.64 7.25
CA LYS A 5 10.30 16.58 6.43
C LYS A 5 9.14 17.16 5.64
N HIS A 6 8.63 16.38 4.70
CA HIS A 6 7.43 16.71 3.94
C HIS A 6 6.32 15.71 4.31
N CYS A 7 5.09 16.20 4.46
CA CYS A 7 3.92 15.38 4.72
C CYS A 7 3.78 14.30 3.65
N ILE A 8 3.67 13.04 4.07
CA ILE A 8 3.60 11.88 3.17
C ILE A 8 2.32 11.91 2.29
N ASN A 9 1.28 12.63 2.72
CA ASN A 9 0.01 12.73 2.00
C ASN A 9 -0.03 13.87 0.96
N CYS A 10 0.45 15.07 1.31
CA CYS A 10 0.26 16.28 0.52
C CYS A 10 1.55 17.07 0.20
N GLY A 11 2.68 16.71 0.81
CA GLY A 11 3.98 17.30 0.51
C GLY A 11 4.29 18.64 1.17
N ILE A 12 3.48 19.13 2.11
CA ILE A 12 3.82 20.36 2.86
C ILE A 12 4.95 20.10 3.86
N SER A 13 5.82 21.09 4.12
CA SER A 13 6.88 20.99 5.12
C SER A 13 6.31 20.79 6.53
N ILE A 14 6.87 19.84 7.28
CA ILE A 14 6.48 19.47 8.65
C ILE A 14 7.72 19.20 9.51
N PRO A 15 7.59 19.27 10.85
CA PRO A 15 8.67 18.90 11.77
C PRO A 15 9.18 17.47 11.52
N PRO A 16 10.47 17.17 11.78
CA PRO A 16 11.05 15.86 11.53
C PRO A 16 10.44 14.71 12.34
N GLU A 17 9.77 15.01 13.45
CA GLU A 17 9.08 14.06 14.33
C GLU A 17 7.70 13.67 13.80
N GLU A 18 7.16 14.41 12.83
CA GLU A 18 5.85 14.20 12.27
C GLU A 18 5.91 13.62 10.86
N ASP A 19 4.90 12.81 10.51
CA ASP A 19 4.74 12.21 9.18
C ASP A 19 3.59 12.86 8.37
N PHE A 20 2.67 13.54 9.05
CA PHE A 20 1.47 14.13 8.45
C PHE A 20 1.20 15.51 9.03
N CYS A 21 0.88 16.47 8.17
CA CYS A 21 0.53 17.84 8.60
C CYS A 21 -0.84 17.98 9.28
N SER A 22 -1.67 16.92 9.25
CA SER A 22 -3.02 16.93 9.83
C SER A 22 -3.59 15.53 9.97
N THR A 23 -4.58 15.37 10.86
CA THR A 23 -5.39 14.15 10.98
C THR A 23 -6.06 13.78 9.65
N LYS A 24 -6.56 14.77 8.90
CA LYS A 24 -7.15 14.57 7.57
C LYS A 24 -6.16 13.88 6.61
N CYS A 25 -4.93 14.37 6.56
CA CYS A 25 -3.88 13.78 5.71
C CYS A 25 -3.55 12.33 6.12
N LYS A 26 -3.51 12.05 7.43
CA LYS A 26 -3.29 10.69 7.95
C LYS A 26 -4.43 9.75 7.55
N GLU A 27 -5.67 10.17 7.70
CA GLU A 27 -6.86 9.36 7.36
C GLU A 27 -6.97 9.09 5.87
N GLU A 28 -6.76 10.10 5.02
CA GLU A 28 -6.76 9.96 3.57
C GLU A 28 -5.67 8.99 3.11
N PHE A 29 -4.45 9.14 3.64
CA PHE A 29 -3.35 8.23 3.36
C PHE A 29 -3.69 6.81 3.79
N ALA A 30 -4.20 6.62 5.02
CA ALA A 30 -4.59 5.30 5.52
C ALA A 30 -5.69 4.66 4.66
N LYS A 31 -6.69 5.44 4.21
CA LYS A 31 -7.76 4.96 3.33
C LYS A 31 -7.22 4.53 1.97
N ARG A 32 -6.32 5.32 1.36
CA ARG A 32 -5.67 4.97 0.09
C ARG A 32 -4.78 3.73 0.25
N ARG A 33 -3.98 3.67 1.32
CA ARG A 33 -3.12 2.52 1.63
C ARG A 33 -3.93 1.24 1.83
N LYS A 34 -5.04 1.30 2.58
CA LYS A 34 -5.96 0.17 2.78
C LYS A 34 -6.56 -0.32 1.47
N LYS A 35 -6.97 0.59 0.58
CA LYS A 35 -7.47 0.22 -0.76
C LYS A 35 -6.39 -0.45 -1.60
N MET A 36 -5.16 0.10 -1.59
CA MET A 36 -4.01 -0.46 -2.29
C MET A 36 -3.68 -1.88 -1.80
N LEU A 37 -3.60 -2.09 -0.49
CA LEU A 37 -3.32 -3.40 0.09
C LEU A 37 -4.40 -4.43 -0.23
N ARG A 38 -5.68 -4.04 -0.19
CA ARG A 38 -6.79 -4.91 -0.62
C ARG A 38 -6.66 -5.31 -2.08
N SER A 39 -6.37 -4.35 -2.96
CA SER A 39 -6.19 -4.62 -4.39
C SER A 39 -5.00 -5.55 -4.64
N GLN A 40 -3.88 -5.34 -3.95
CA GLN A 40 -2.70 -6.20 -4.06
C GLN A 40 -2.98 -7.62 -3.57
N LEU A 41 -3.70 -7.77 -2.46
CA LEU A 41 -4.07 -9.08 -1.92
C LEU A 41 -4.96 -9.86 -2.89
N LEU A 42 -5.95 -9.19 -3.50
CA LEU A 42 -6.81 -9.81 -4.50
C LEU A 42 -6.02 -10.25 -5.74
N MET A 43 -5.13 -9.38 -6.24
CA MET A 43 -4.28 -9.70 -7.39
C MET A 43 -3.34 -10.87 -7.10
N PHE A 44 -2.70 -10.87 -5.92
CA PHE A 44 -1.84 -11.96 -5.49
C PHE A 44 -2.61 -13.27 -5.33
N GLY A 45 -3.80 -13.23 -4.70
CA GLY A 45 -4.68 -14.40 -4.59
C GLY A 45 -5.08 -14.97 -5.94
N ALA A 46 -5.42 -14.11 -6.91
CA ALA A 46 -5.72 -14.54 -8.28
C ALA A 46 -4.52 -15.23 -8.94
N PHE A 47 -3.31 -14.69 -8.78
CA PHE A 47 -2.09 -15.33 -9.29
C PHE A 47 -1.87 -16.71 -8.65
N VAL A 48 -1.99 -16.83 -7.33
CA VAL A 48 -1.83 -18.12 -6.64
C VAL A 48 -2.83 -19.16 -7.16
N ILE A 49 -4.09 -18.77 -7.40
CA ILE A 49 -5.11 -19.66 -7.96
C ILE A 49 -4.74 -20.11 -9.37
N VAL A 50 -4.38 -19.18 -10.26
CA VAL A 50 -4.04 -19.49 -11.65
C VAL A 50 -2.80 -20.38 -11.72
N PHE A 51 -1.71 -20.00 -11.06
CA PHE A 51 -0.48 -20.80 -11.06
C PHE A 51 -0.69 -22.15 -10.37
N GLY A 52 -1.44 -22.18 -9.26
CA GLY A 52 -1.81 -23.42 -8.59
C GLY A 52 -2.58 -24.36 -9.52
N ALA A 53 -3.59 -23.85 -10.23
CA ALA A 53 -4.37 -24.63 -11.19
C ALA A 53 -3.51 -25.15 -12.36
N LEU A 54 -2.59 -24.34 -12.88
CA LEU A 54 -1.68 -24.75 -13.95
C LEU A 54 -0.71 -25.86 -13.48
N ILE A 55 -0.15 -25.72 -12.28
CA ILE A 55 0.75 -26.73 -11.70
C ILE A 55 -0.01 -28.03 -11.45
N LEU A 56 -1.21 -27.95 -10.87
CA LEU A 56 -2.07 -29.11 -10.62
C LEU A 56 -2.47 -29.79 -11.93
N SER A 57 -2.88 -29.02 -12.94
CA SER A 57 -3.22 -29.55 -14.26
C SER A 57 -2.04 -30.26 -14.91
N LYS A 58 -0.82 -29.76 -14.75
CA LYS A 58 0.39 -30.41 -15.24
C LYS A 58 0.74 -31.67 -14.45
N TYR A 59 0.45 -31.72 -13.16
CA TYR A 59 0.74 -32.89 -12.33
C TYR A 59 -0.23 -34.04 -12.58
N MET A 60 -1.49 -33.73 -12.92
CA MET A 60 -2.55 -34.71 -13.16
C MET A 60 -2.60 -35.26 -14.59
N ASN A 61 -1.77 -34.76 -15.51
CA ASN A 61 -1.72 -35.14 -16.92
C ASN A 61 -0.32 -35.60 -17.31
#